data_AF-U1SKN4-F1
#
_entry.id   AF-U1SKN4-F1
#
_cell.length_a   1.000
_cell.length_b   1.000
_cell.length_c   1.000
_cell.angle_alpha   90.00
_cell.angle_beta   90.00
_cell.angle_gamma   90.00
#
_symmetry.space_group_name_H-M   'P 1'
#
loop_
_entity.id
_entity.type
_entity.pdbx_description
1 polymer ?
#
loop_
_entity_poly.entity_id
_entity_poly.type
_entity_poly.pdbx_seq_one_letter_code
_entity_poly.pdbx_strand_id
1 'polypeptide(L)'
;MSETQAGSLAAQVSAYSKLIHANPAWQFAGIYTDQGISGTTRKRPGFADMMDHARAGDFQILLVKSISRLARNTVDLLSCVRELAALGVAVRFERENIDTSSAEGELMLTLLASFAQEESRSLSQNVKWAIRNRYKTGVTNSHRIYGYTWVGGSLHINDDEAQVVRRVFDEYLAGVSPEAIADRLNAEGLRAREGGNFLGSVIRTWLENPRYVGNEMLQATYTDGPGGKLVVNDGALPKYWVQGANPPIIDEATWRRVQDELARRRQSGGRALTPSGGTCALTHRVVCSQCGRRFHRRTKTRKHISYKYWWCETATRGQGNPCRAPQIREAQLKSAITAHLGLGEWDDQQVLERLEQVTVYPSGKVTVMKRGAHTAEPVMAGKE
;
A
#
# COMPACT_ATOMS: atom_id res chain seq x y z
N MET A 1 34.87 -23.62 -36.12
CA MET A 1 35.02 -24.38 -34.85
C MET A 1 36.51 -24.57 -34.63
N SER A 2 37.09 -24.21 -33.48
CA SER A 2 38.51 -24.50 -33.23
C SER A 2 38.63 -25.87 -32.54
N GLU A 3 39.46 -26.75 -33.08
CA GLU A 3 39.75 -28.10 -32.55
C GLU A 3 40.18 -28.08 -31.07
N THR A 4 40.77 -26.97 -30.62
CA THR A 4 41.20 -26.71 -29.25
C THR A 4 40.06 -26.67 -28.22
N GLN A 5 38.87 -26.19 -28.58
CA GLN A 5 37.76 -26.04 -27.63
C GLN A 5 37.02 -27.38 -27.41
N ALA A 6 36.97 -28.23 -28.44
CA ALA A 6 36.42 -29.59 -28.38
C ALA A 6 37.31 -30.54 -27.56
N GLY A 7 38.65 -30.45 -27.72
CA GLY A 7 39.60 -31.22 -26.92
C GLY A 7 39.55 -30.91 -25.42
N SER A 8 39.27 -29.65 -25.06
CA SER A 8 39.14 -29.20 -23.65
C SER A 8 37.92 -29.79 -22.92
N LEU A 9 36.79 -30.01 -23.63
CA LEU A 9 35.61 -30.63 -23.04
C LEU A 9 35.78 -32.13 -22.87
N ALA A 10 36.27 -32.83 -23.91
CA ALA A 10 36.52 -34.27 -23.84
C ALA A 10 37.47 -34.63 -22.70
N ALA A 11 38.50 -33.80 -22.47
CA ALA A 11 39.39 -33.94 -21.33
C ALA A 11 38.68 -33.75 -19.98
N GLN A 12 37.79 -32.76 -19.86
CA GLN A 12 37.00 -32.53 -18.63
C GLN A 12 36.03 -33.68 -18.34
N VAL A 13 35.32 -34.15 -19.37
CA VAL A 13 34.41 -35.30 -19.27
C VAL A 13 35.16 -36.55 -18.83
N SER A 14 36.32 -36.82 -19.44
CA SER A 14 37.18 -37.95 -19.07
C SER A 14 37.66 -37.86 -17.62
N ALA A 15 38.09 -36.68 -17.18
CA ALA A 15 38.54 -36.44 -15.81
C ALA A 15 37.43 -36.69 -14.77
N TYR A 16 36.24 -36.09 -14.97
CA TYR A 16 35.10 -36.31 -14.06
C TYR A 16 34.59 -37.75 -14.09
N SER A 17 34.57 -38.37 -15.26
CA SER A 17 34.18 -39.79 -15.37
C SER A 17 35.11 -40.67 -14.54
N LYS A 18 36.44 -40.47 -14.63
CA LYS A 18 37.42 -41.21 -13.81
C LYS A 18 37.22 -40.95 -12.31
N LEU A 19 37.01 -39.69 -11.93
CA LEU A 19 36.77 -39.30 -10.54
C LEU A 19 35.51 -39.97 -9.96
N ILE A 20 34.42 -40.03 -10.73
CA ILE A 20 33.18 -40.69 -10.33
C ILE A 20 33.36 -42.19 -10.19
N HIS A 21 33.98 -42.85 -11.18
CA HIS A 21 34.20 -44.31 -11.13
C HIS A 21 35.21 -44.73 -10.05
N ALA A 22 36.12 -43.84 -9.65
CA ALA A 22 37.04 -44.09 -8.55
C ALA A 22 36.36 -44.04 -7.17
N ASN A 23 35.13 -43.53 -7.08
CA ASN A 23 34.36 -43.46 -5.84
C ASN A 23 33.22 -44.49 -5.84
N PRO A 24 33.33 -45.60 -5.07
CA PRO A 24 32.32 -46.66 -5.05
C PRO A 24 30.93 -46.20 -4.57
N ALA A 25 30.86 -45.07 -3.86
CA ALA A 25 29.60 -44.51 -3.38
C ALA A 25 28.86 -43.68 -4.44
N TRP A 26 29.46 -43.43 -5.62
CA TRP A 26 28.89 -42.56 -6.64
C TRP A 26 28.46 -43.34 -7.86
N GLN A 27 27.33 -42.92 -8.42
CA GLN A 27 26.84 -43.40 -9.70
C GLN A 27 26.80 -42.22 -10.68
N PHE A 28 27.29 -42.46 -11.90
CA PHE A 28 27.24 -41.47 -12.96
C PHE A 28 25.79 -41.24 -13.41
N ALA A 29 25.28 -40.03 -13.21
CA ALA A 29 23.89 -39.64 -13.53
C ALA A 29 23.73 -38.83 -14.83
N GLY A 30 24.83 -38.35 -15.42
CA GLY A 30 24.81 -37.58 -16.66
C GLY A 30 25.79 -36.41 -16.67
N ILE A 31 25.85 -35.70 -17.80
CA ILE A 31 26.68 -34.51 -18.01
C ILE A 31 25.85 -33.42 -18.67
N TYR A 32 25.89 -32.22 -18.09
CA TYR A 32 25.21 -31.04 -18.60
C TYR A 32 26.21 -30.06 -19.19
N THR A 33 26.00 -29.61 -20.43
CA THR A 33 26.93 -28.70 -21.12
C THR A 33 26.22 -27.53 -21.81
N ASP A 34 26.82 -26.34 -21.74
CA ASP A 34 26.37 -25.13 -22.44
C ASP A 34 27.35 -24.76 -23.59
N GLN A 35 27.75 -25.75 -24.41
CA GLN A 35 28.75 -25.59 -25.50
C GLN A 35 28.35 -24.58 -26.58
N GLY A 36 29.32 -23.83 -27.11
CA GLY A 36 29.12 -22.91 -28.25
C GLY A 36 28.39 -21.60 -27.94
N ILE A 37 28.04 -21.35 -26.68
CA ILE A 37 27.33 -20.14 -26.25
C ILE A 37 28.35 -19.09 -25.83
N SER A 38 28.55 -18.06 -26.65
CA SER A 38 29.39 -16.91 -26.31
C SER A 38 28.89 -16.26 -25.01
N GLY A 39 29.80 -15.67 -24.23
CA GLY A 39 29.53 -15.09 -22.90
C GLY A 39 28.42 -14.02 -22.85
N THR A 40 27.92 -13.58 -24.00
CA THR A 40 26.85 -12.59 -24.17
C THR A 40 25.44 -13.17 -24.33
N THR A 41 25.26 -14.48 -24.57
CA THR A 41 23.92 -15.05 -24.80
C THR A 41 23.26 -15.48 -23.48
N ARG A 42 22.00 -15.09 -23.24
CA ARG A 42 21.26 -15.35 -21.98
C ARG A 42 20.72 -16.79 -21.84
N LYS A 43 20.66 -17.57 -22.92
CA LYS A 43 20.08 -18.92 -22.90
C LYS A 43 21.12 -19.94 -22.46
N ARG A 44 20.83 -20.71 -21.40
CA ARG A 44 21.67 -21.79 -20.85
C ARG A 44 20.89 -23.11 -20.83
N PRO A 45 20.74 -23.78 -21.98
CA PRO A 45 19.91 -24.98 -22.08
C PRO A 45 20.44 -26.13 -21.21
N GLY A 46 21.76 -26.33 -21.12
CA GLY A 46 22.34 -27.38 -20.27
C GLY A 46 22.16 -27.07 -18.78
N PHE A 47 22.23 -25.81 -18.38
CA PHE A 47 21.89 -25.41 -17.01
C PHE A 47 20.41 -25.63 -16.68
N ALA A 48 19.50 -25.29 -17.61
CA ALA A 48 18.06 -25.51 -17.40
C ALA A 48 17.74 -27.00 -17.26
N ASP A 49 18.30 -27.83 -18.15
CA ASP A 49 18.19 -29.29 -18.12
C ASP A 49 18.72 -29.89 -16.80
N MET A 50 19.87 -29.40 -16.32
CA MET A 50 20.41 -29.78 -15.01
C MET A 50 19.45 -29.48 -13.86
N MET A 51 18.83 -28.29 -13.86
CA MET A 51 17.89 -27.90 -12.81
C MET A 51 16.61 -28.74 -12.86
N ASP A 52 16.13 -29.13 -14.05
CA ASP A 52 14.93 -29.94 -14.19
C ASP A 52 15.16 -31.38 -13.67
N HIS A 53 16.31 -32.00 -13.98
CA HIS A 53 16.68 -33.29 -13.38
C HIS A 53 16.95 -33.18 -11.86
N ALA A 54 17.47 -32.05 -11.38
CA ALA A 54 17.60 -31.82 -9.93
C ALA A 54 16.21 -31.80 -9.25
N ARG A 55 15.23 -31.13 -9.86
CA ARG A 55 13.84 -31.07 -9.37
C ARG A 55 13.12 -32.41 -9.43
N ALA A 56 13.49 -33.25 -10.41
CA ALA A 56 13.00 -34.63 -10.51
C ALA A 56 13.65 -35.59 -9.48
N GLY A 57 14.77 -35.17 -8.85
CA GLY A 57 15.50 -35.97 -7.88
C GLY A 57 16.48 -36.98 -8.48
N ASP A 58 16.85 -36.79 -9.75
CA ASP A 58 17.66 -37.76 -10.52
C ASP A 58 19.12 -37.85 -10.05
N PHE A 59 19.61 -36.86 -9.30
CA PHE A 59 20.95 -36.86 -8.73
C PHE A 59 21.01 -36.09 -7.40
N GLN A 60 21.99 -36.40 -6.56
CA GLN A 60 22.19 -35.78 -5.24
C GLN A 60 23.52 -35.04 -5.12
N ILE A 61 24.42 -35.18 -6.10
CA ILE A 61 25.73 -34.51 -6.11
C ILE A 61 25.96 -33.88 -7.48
N LEU A 62 26.17 -32.57 -7.51
CA LEU A 62 26.57 -31.81 -8.70
C LEU A 62 28.08 -31.49 -8.62
N LEU A 63 28.85 -32.03 -9.56
CA LEU A 63 30.27 -31.69 -9.69
C LEU A 63 30.44 -30.54 -10.69
N VAL A 64 31.14 -29.49 -10.28
CA VAL A 64 31.37 -28.29 -11.09
C VAL A 64 32.83 -27.89 -11.05
N LYS A 65 33.41 -27.57 -12.21
CA LYS A 65 34.81 -27.16 -12.32
C LYS A 65 35.15 -25.90 -11.53
N SER A 66 34.28 -24.90 -11.59
CA SER A 66 34.45 -23.65 -10.83
C SER A 66 33.13 -22.93 -10.65
N ILE A 67 33.06 -22.03 -9.67
CA ILE A 67 31.90 -21.15 -9.43
C ILE A 67 31.41 -20.48 -10.72
N SER A 68 32.33 -19.96 -11.54
CA SER A 68 32.02 -19.29 -12.81
C SER A 68 31.37 -20.16 -13.89
N ARG A 69 31.38 -21.49 -13.72
CA ARG A 69 30.65 -22.44 -14.58
C ARG A 69 29.21 -22.65 -14.14
N LEU A 70 28.93 -22.49 -12.86
CA LEU A 70 27.57 -22.62 -12.34
C LEU A 70 26.79 -21.31 -12.47
N ALA A 71 27.43 -20.17 -12.22
CA ALA A 71 26.75 -18.87 -12.18
C ALA A 71 27.62 -17.73 -12.72
N ARG A 72 26.95 -16.68 -13.21
CA ARG A 72 27.60 -15.49 -13.80
C ARG A 72 27.79 -14.35 -12.80
N ASN A 73 26.99 -14.32 -11.74
CA ASN A 73 27.09 -13.35 -10.66
C ASN A 73 26.78 -14.04 -9.32
N THR A 74 27.03 -13.34 -8.22
CA THR A 74 26.86 -13.83 -6.86
C THR A 74 25.40 -14.17 -6.53
N VAL A 75 24.43 -13.42 -7.07
CA VAL A 75 23.00 -13.64 -6.84
C VAL A 75 22.52 -14.93 -7.52
N ASP A 76 22.91 -15.16 -8.77
CA ASP A 76 22.62 -16.38 -9.53
C ASP A 76 23.22 -17.60 -8.84
N LEU A 77 24.46 -17.47 -8.35
CA LEU A 77 25.14 -18.53 -7.60
C LEU A 77 24.37 -18.89 -6.34
N LEU A 78 24.01 -17.87 -5.55
CA LEU A 78 23.30 -18.07 -4.30
C LEU A 78 21.92 -18.71 -4.51
N SER A 79 21.18 -18.23 -5.51
CA SER A 79 19.83 -18.72 -5.80
C SER A 79 19.88 -20.17 -6.27
N CYS A 80 20.81 -20.49 -7.18
CA CYS A 80 21.03 -21.85 -7.68
C CYS A 80 21.42 -22.82 -6.57
N VAL A 81 22.44 -22.47 -5.76
CA VAL A 81 22.90 -23.37 -4.69
C VAL A 81 21.83 -23.57 -3.62
N ARG A 82 21.05 -22.53 -3.26
CA ARG A 82 19.94 -22.67 -2.31
C ARG A 82 18.82 -23.56 -2.84
N GLU A 83 18.47 -23.42 -4.12
CA GLU A 83 17.46 -24.28 -4.75
C GLU A 83 17.93 -25.73 -4.77
N LEU A 84 19.17 -25.98 -5.22
CA LEU A 84 19.78 -27.32 -5.21
C LEU A 84 19.85 -27.92 -3.80
N ALA A 85 20.27 -27.15 -2.80
CA ALA A 85 20.30 -27.61 -1.41
C ALA A 85 18.89 -27.95 -0.88
N ALA A 86 17.87 -27.16 -1.22
CA ALA A 86 16.47 -27.43 -0.85
C ALA A 86 15.92 -28.70 -1.53
N LEU A 87 16.47 -29.07 -2.70
CA LEU A 87 16.19 -30.31 -3.41
C LEU A 87 17.04 -31.50 -2.91
N GLY A 88 17.90 -31.30 -1.91
CA GLY A 88 18.79 -32.34 -1.38
C GLY A 88 20.04 -32.59 -2.22
N VAL A 89 20.40 -31.65 -3.11
CA VAL A 89 21.58 -31.74 -3.99
C VAL A 89 22.75 -30.96 -3.40
N ALA A 90 23.87 -31.66 -3.16
CA ALA A 90 25.14 -31.05 -2.78
C ALA A 90 25.93 -30.60 -4.02
N VAL A 91 26.46 -29.38 -4.00
CA VAL A 91 27.29 -28.83 -5.08
C VAL A 91 28.76 -28.86 -4.65
N ARG A 92 29.62 -29.43 -5.50
CA ARG A 92 31.05 -29.51 -5.28
C ARG A 92 31.82 -28.75 -6.35
N PHE A 93 32.53 -27.71 -5.93
CA PHE A 93 33.39 -26.90 -6.78
C PHE A 93 34.84 -27.38 -6.69
N GLU A 94 35.38 -27.88 -7.80
CA GLU A 94 36.74 -28.43 -7.86
C GLU A 94 37.80 -27.34 -7.65
N ARG A 95 37.75 -26.24 -8.43
CA ARG A 95 38.79 -25.20 -8.38
C ARG A 95 38.84 -24.48 -7.04
N GLU A 96 37.68 -24.21 -6.45
CA GLU A 96 37.58 -23.54 -5.17
C GLU A 96 37.77 -24.49 -3.98
N ASN A 97 37.76 -25.82 -4.22
CA ASN A 97 37.78 -26.87 -3.20
C ASN A 97 36.65 -26.73 -2.17
N ILE A 98 35.42 -26.56 -2.67
CA ILE A 98 34.25 -26.27 -1.82
C ILE A 98 33.18 -27.33 -2.02
N ASP A 99 32.71 -27.88 -0.91
CA ASP A 99 31.56 -28.76 -0.83
C ASP A 99 30.46 -28.03 -0.05
N THR A 100 29.31 -27.77 -0.68
CA THR A 100 28.20 -27.06 -0.01
C THR A 100 27.55 -27.87 1.10
N SER A 101 27.90 -29.15 1.27
CA SER A 101 27.51 -29.98 2.40
C SER A 101 28.50 -29.93 3.58
N SER A 102 29.63 -29.22 3.45
CA SER A 102 30.63 -29.04 4.51
C SER A 102 30.44 -27.72 5.27
N ALA A 103 31.02 -27.63 6.47
CA ALA A 103 31.01 -26.41 7.28
C ALA A 103 31.71 -25.22 6.59
N GLU A 104 32.75 -25.48 5.79
CA GLU A 104 33.46 -24.47 4.99
C GLU A 104 32.60 -23.98 3.82
N GLY A 105 31.80 -24.88 3.22
CA GLY A 105 30.78 -24.53 2.24
C GLY A 105 29.68 -23.66 2.82
N GLU A 106 29.22 -23.95 4.04
CA GLU A 106 28.22 -23.14 4.74
C GLU A 106 28.72 -21.71 5.04
N LEU A 107 29.99 -21.57 5.45
CA LEU A 107 30.63 -20.26 5.63
C LEU A 107 30.69 -19.48 4.32
N MET A 108 31.11 -20.11 3.22
CA MET A 108 31.12 -19.49 1.90
C MET A 108 29.71 -19.03 1.51
N LEU A 109 28.70 -19.89 1.67
CA LEU A 109 27.31 -19.56 1.34
C LEU A 109 26.78 -18.39 2.16
N THR A 110 27.17 -18.31 3.43
CA THR A 110 26.83 -17.18 4.32
C THR A 110 27.47 -15.87 3.87
N LEU A 111 28.74 -15.90 3.45
CA LEU A 111 29.42 -14.72 2.89
C LEU A 111 28.78 -14.28 1.57
N LEU A 112 28.51 -15.22 0.65
CA LEU A 112 27.83 -14.93 -0.62
C LEU A 112 26.42 -14.37 -0.39
N ALA A 113 25.68 -14.88 0.60
CA ALA A 113 24.37 -14.37 0.98
C ALA A 113 24.45 -12.92 1.46
N SER A 114 25.48 -12.61 2.25
CA SER A 114 25.72 -11.26 2.77
C SER A 114 26.03 -10.28 1.62
N PHE A 115 26.84 -10.69 0.65
CA PHE A 115 27.09 -9.89 -0.56
C PHE A 115 25.84 -9.66 -1.39
N ALA A 116 25.04 -10.70 -1.64
CA ALA A 116 23.79 -10.56 -2.40
C ALA A 116 22.79 -9.62 -1.70
N GLN A 117 22.72 -9.66 -0.37
CA GLN A 117 21.91 -8.74 0.42
C GLN A 117 22.39 -7.29 0.27
N GLU A 118 23.70 -7.06 0.30
CA GLU A 118 24.27 -5.72 0.15
C GLU A 118 24.11 -5.17 -1.27
N GLU A 119 24.27 -6.01 -2.29
CA GLU A 119 24.02 -5.62 -3.68
C GLU A 119 22.55 -5.22 -3.90
N SER A 120 21.61 -5.99 -3.35
CA SER A 120 20.19 -5.66 -3.38
C SER A 120 19.88 -4.32 -2.69
N ARG A 121 20.51 -4.07 -1.53
CA ARG A 121 20.39 -2.79 -0.81
C ARG A 121 20.96 -1.63 -1.63
N SER A 122 22.15 -1.80 -2.19
CA SER A 122 22.81 -0.80 -3.04
C SER A 122 21.99 -0.47 -4.28
N LEU A 123 21.45 -1.48 -4.99
CA LEU A 123 20.56 -1.28 -6.13
C LEU A 123 19.31 -0.49 -5.74
N SER A 124 18.66 -0.87 -4.63
CA SER A 124 17.48 -0.16 -4.11
C SER A 124 17.81 1.30 -3.78
N GLN A 125 18.95 1.56 -3.15
CA GLN A 125 19.42 2.92 -2.85
C GLN A 125 19.69 3.73 -4.13
N ASN A 126 20.30 3.13 -5.14
CA ASN A 126 20.57 3.77 -6.43
C ASN A 126 19.28 4.14 -7.17
N VAL A 127 18.28 3.24 -7.20
CA VAL A 127 16.96 3.54 -7.77
C VAL A 127 16.29 4.69 -7.01
N LYS A 128 16.28 4.66 -5.67
CA LYS A 128 15.74 5.74 -4.84
C LYS A 128 16.49 7.06 -5.08
N TRP A 129 17.82 7.03 -5.27
CA TRP A 129 18.64 8.19 -5.56
C TRP A 129 18.32 8.77 -6.95
N ALA A 130 18.20 7.92 -7.97
CA ALA A 130 17.85 8.33 -9.33
C ALA A 130 16.46 8.99 -9.39
N ILE A 131 15.46 8.39 -8.74
CA ILE A 131 14.11 8.97 -8.63
C ILE A 131 14.16 10.33 -7.93
N ARG A 132 14.89 10.43 -6.80
CA ARG A 132 15.05 11.69 -6.06
C ARG A 132 15.72 12.79 -6.89
N ASN A 133 16.71 12.44 -7.69
CA ASN A 133 17.34 13.42 -8.58
C ASN A 133 16.42 13.86 -9.72
N ARG A 134 15.59 12.96 -10.27
CA ARG A 134 14.55 13.34 -11.24
C ARG A 134 13.52 14.29 -10.63
N TYR A 135 13.17 14.11 -9.36
CA TYR A 135 12.27 15.04 -8.68
C TYR A 135 12.83 16.45 -8.53
N LYS A 136 14.16 16.58 -8.31
CA LYS A 136 14.83 17.90 -8.29
C LYS A 136 14.69 18.66 -9.60
N THR A 137 14.61 17.94 -10.72
CA THR A 137 14.43 18.51 -12.06
C THR A 137 12.96 18.54 -12.50
N GLY A 138 12.01 18.34 -11.58
CA GLY A 138 10.57 18.41 -11.86
C GLY A 138 9.99 17.21 -12.62
N VAL A 139 10.74 16.12 -12.79
CA VAL A 139 10.30 14.97 -13.59
C VAL A 139 9.57 13.96 -12.71
N THR A 140 8.30 13.69 -13.02
CA THR A 140 7.46 12.73 -12.29
C THR A 140 7.82 11.27 -12.58
N ASN A 141 7.52 10.41 -11.61
CA ASN A 141 7.57 8.94 -11.73
C ASN A 141 6.18 8.31 -11.52
N SER A 142 5.12 9.12 -11.47
CA SER A 142 3.75 8.66 -11.24
C SER A 142 2.96 8.65 -12.53
N HIS A 143 2.49 7.46 -12.92
CA HIS A 143 1.92 7.21 -14.25
C HIS A 143 0.42 6.86 -14.26
N ARG A 144 -0.23 6.80 -13.09
CA ARG A 144 -1.61 6.32 -12.97
C ARG A 144 -2.48 7.34 -12.23
N ILE A 145 -3.24 8.11 -12.99
CA ILE A 145 -4.29 9.00 -12.48
C ILE A 145 -5.52 8.78 -13.36
N TYR A 146 -6.69 8.63 -12.74
CA TYR A 146 -7.94 8.60 -13.47
C TYR A 146 -8.15 9.94 -14.22
N GLY A 147 -8.72 9.91 -15.42
CA GLY A 147 -8.78 11.07 -16.32
C GLY A 147 -7.55 11.23 -17.21
N TYR A 148 -6.46 10.48 -16.97
CA TYR A 148 -5.21 10.62 -17.73
C TYR A 148 -4.55 9.31 -18.16
N THR A 149 -4.17 9.20 -19.43
CA THR A 149 -3.35 8.09 -19.94
C THR A 149 -1.88 8.50 -19.99
N TRP A 150 -0.99 7.56 -19.68
CA TRP A 150 0.45 7.77 -19.80
C TRP A 150 0.95 7.34 -21.18
N VAL A 151 1.39 8.30 -22.00
CA VAL A 151 1.92 8.05 -23.35
C VAL A 151 3.24 8.81 -23.51
N GLY A 152 4.26 8.15 -24.06
CA GLY A 152 5.52 8.81 -24.43
C GLY A 152 6.27 9.50 -23.28
N GLY A 153 6.03 9.11 -22.03
CA GLY A 153 6.67 9.74 -20.86
C GLY A 153 5.92 10.94 -20.27
N SER A 154 4.67 11.17 -20.69
CA SER A 154 3.83 12.25 -20.16
C SER A 154 2.36 11.85 -19.99
N LEU A 155 1.59 12.65 -19.25
CA LEU A 155 0.16 12.45 -19.05
C LEU A 155 -0.63 13.17 -20.14
N HIS A 156 -1.52 12.43 -20.80
CA HIS A 156 -2.48 12.93 -21.77
C HIS A 156 -3.89 12.76 -21.21
N ILE A 157 -4.78 13.70 -21.51
CA ILE A 157 -6.18 13.61 -21.08
C ILE A 157 -6.84 12.42 -21.78
N ASN A 158 -7.53 11.58 -21.01
CA ASN A 158 -8.47 10.61 -21.51
C ASN A 158 -9.87 11.24 -21.39
N ASP A 159 -10.49 11.57 -22.52
CA ASP A 159 -11.71 12.38 -22.53
C ASP A 159 -12.88 11.71 -21.78
N ASP A 160 -13.09 10.40 -21.95
CA ASP A 160 -14.16 9.66 -21.29
C ASP A 160 -14.01 9.71 -19.77
N GLU A 161 -12.80 9.41 -19.27
CA GLU A 161 -12.52 9.47 -17.84
C GLU A 161 -12.50 10.91 -17.32
N ALA A 162 -12.03 11.87 -18.11
CA ALA A 162 -11.96 13.28 -17.73
C ALA A 162 -13.36 13.90 -17.59
N GLN A 163 -14.35 13.46 -18.38
CA GLN A 163 -15.75 13.86 -18.17
C GLN A 163 -16.27 13.45 -16.79
N VAL A 164 -15.93 12.23 -16.34
CA VAL A 164 -16.28 11.77 -14.98
C VAL A 164 -15.61 12.64 -13.93
N VAL A 165 -14.33 13.00 -14.11
CA VAL A 165 -13.63 13.91 -13.19
C VAL A 165 -14.33 15.28 -13.14
N ARG A 166 -14.65 15.90 -14.28
CA ARG A 166 -15.37 17.20 -14.31
C ARG A 166 -16.70 17.12 -13.58
N ARG A 167 -17.48 16.07 -13.86
CA ARG A 167 -18.75 15.81 -13.17
C ARG A 167 -18.58 15.67 -11.66
N VAL A 168 -17.53 15.00 -11.19
CA VAL A 168 -17.24 14.88 -9.74
C VAL A 168 -17.05 16.26 -9.11
N PHE A 169 -16.31 17.17 -9.75
CA PHE A 169 -16.08 18.53 -9.26
C PHE A 169 -17.38 19.34 -9.26
N ASP A 170 -18.16 19.27 -10.34
CA ASP A 170 -19.44 19.98 -10.47
C ASP A 170 -20.48 19.51 -9.45
N GLU A 171 -20.67 18.19 -9.31
CA GLU A 171 -21.62 17.63 -8.34
C GLU A 171 -21.21 17.95 -6.89
N TYR A 172 -19.90 17.97 -6.60
CA TYR A 172 -19.42 18.33 -5.28
C TYR A 172 -19.73 19.79 -4.94
N LEU A 173 -19.50 20.71 -5.89
CA LEU A 173 -19.88 22.12 -5.76
C LEU A 173 -21.39 22.33 -5.69
N ALA A 174 -22.18 21.45 -6.30
CA ALA A 174 -23.64 21.42 -6.17
C ALA A 174 -24.13 20.87 -4.80
N GLY A 175 -23.23 20.55 -3.87
CA GLY A 175 -23.59 20.13 -2.52
C GLY A 175 -23.65 18.61 -2.32
N VAL A 176 -23.38 17.81 -3.34
CA VAL A 176 -23.44 16.34 -3.26
C VAL A 176 -22.24 15.82 -2.44
N SER A 177 -22.44 14.73 -1.70
CA SER A 177 -21.35 14.09 -0.94
C SER A 177 -20.46 13.23 -1.84
N PRO A 178 -19.16 13.10 -1.53
CA PRO A 178 -18.26 12.19 -2.26
C PRO A 178 -18.78 10.74 -2.34
N GLU A 179 -19.46 10.28 -1.29
CA GLU A 179 -20.07 8.95 -1.17
C GLU A 179 -21.28 8.82 -2.10
N ALA A 180 -22.19 9.81 -2.11
CA ALA A 180 -23.32 9.81 -3.03
C ALA A 180 -22.89 9.94 -4.50
N ILE A 181 -21.84 10.73 -4.78
CA ILE A 181 -21.23 10.81 -6.10
C ILE A 181 -20.71 9.43 -6.50
N ALA A 182 -19.91 8.78 -5.65
CA ALA A 182 -19.39 7.43 -5.91
C ALA A 182 -20.53 6.41 -6.16
N ASP A 183 -21.57 6.41 -5.33
CA ASP A 183 -22.72 5.51 -5.46
C ASP A 183 -23.45 5.71 -6.80
N ARG A 184 -23.66 6.96 -7.23
CA ARG A 184 -24.27 7.27 -8.55
C ARG A 184 -23.41 6.78 -9.70
N LEU A 185 -22.13 7.12 -9.71
CA LEU A 185 -21.19 6.67 -10.75
C LEU A 185 -21.18 5.13 -10.82
N ASN A 186 -21.19 4.46 -9.67
CA ASN A 186 -21.23 3.00 -9.62
C ASN A 186 -22.56 2.42 -10.14
N ALA A 187 -23.69 3.04 -9.79
CA ALA A 187 -25.02 2.63 -10.25
C ALA A 187 -25.17 2.76 -11.78
N GLU A 188 -24.49 3.74 -12.38
CA GLU A 188 -24.43 3.96 -13.82
C GLU A 188 -23.45 3.02 -14.55
N GLY A 189 -22.77 2.13 -13.81
CA GLY A 189 -21.82 1.16 -14.39
C GLY A 189 -20.41 1.70 -14.62
N LEU A 190 -20.11 2.95 -14.23
CA LEU A 190 -18.76 3.51 -14.33
C LEU A 190 -17.84 2.85 -13.29
N ARG A 191 -16.61 2.51 -13.68
CA ARG A 191 -15.65 1.78 -12.84
C ARG A 191 -14.26 2.39 -12.92
N ALA A 192 -13.45 2.13 -11.89
CA ALA A 192 -12.01 2.37 -11.96
C ALA A 192 -11.38 1.47 -13.04
N ARG A 193 -10.18 1.83 -13.53
CA ARG A 193 -9.49 1.08 -14.61
C ARG A 193 -9.29 -0.41 -14.35
N GLU A 194 -9.16 -0.80 -13.09
CA GLU A 194 -9.00 -2.20 -12.69
C GLU A 194 -10.36 -2.89 -12.42
N GLY A 195 -11.47 -2.29 -12.82
CA GLY A 195 -12.83 -2.82 -12.70
C GLY A 195 -13.50 -2.60 -11.34
N GLY A 196 -12.79 -2.02 -10.37
CA GLY A 196 -13.33 -1.74 -9.03
C GLY A 196 -14.38 -0.63 -9.00
N ASN A 197 -15.30 -0.72 -8.03
CA ASN A 197 -16.23 0.37 -7.72
C ASN A 197 -15.48 1.60 -7.19
N PHE A 198 -15.98 2.79 -7.52
CA PHE A 198 -15.55 4.03 -6.87
C PHE A 198 -15.94 4.02 -5.40
N LEU A 199 -15.05 4.54 -4.55
CA LEU A 199 -15.30 4.73 -3.13
C LEU A 199 -15.33 6.23 -2.85
N GLY A 200 -16.16 6.68 -1.91
CA GLY A 200 -16.17 8.09 -1.48
C GLY A 200 -14.81 8.59 -1.01
N SER A 201 -13.95 7.69 -0.49
CA SER A 201 -12.55 8.02 -0.16
C SER A 201 -11.71 8.37 -1.38
N VAL A 202 -11.91 7.67 -2.51
CA VAL A 202 -11.21 7.95 -3.77
C VAL A 202 -11.70 9.28 -4.35
N ILE A 203 -13.01 9.53 -4.33
CA ILE A 203 -13.58 10.80 -4.77
C ILE A 203 -13.00 11.98 -3.96
N ARG A 204 -12.87 11.84 -2.64
CA ARG A 204 -12.20 12.85 -1.79
C ARG A 204 -10.75 13.08 -2.19
N THR A 205 -9.99 12.01 -2.46
CA THR A 205 -8.62 12.14 -2.98
C THR A 205 -8.60 12.89 -4.31
N TRP A 206 -9.57 12.68 -5.19
CA TRP A 206 -9.62 13.40 -6.47
C TRP A 206 -9.84 14.90 -6.29
N LEU A 207 -10.80 15.28 -5.44
CA LEU A 207 -11.10 16.68 -5.13
C LEU A 207 -9.90 17.43 -4.52
N GLU A 208 -8.96 16.71 -3.90
CA GLU A 208 -7.74 17.25 -3.26
C GLU A 208 -6.47 17.07 -4.10
N ASN A 209 -6.54 16.39 -5.25
CA ASN A 209 -5.38 16.14 -6.10
C ASN A 209 -5.07 17.32 -7.06
N PRO A 210 -3.99 18.10 -6.83
CA PRO A 210 -3.67 19.27 -7.64
C PRO A 210 -3.31 18.94 -9.09
N ARG A 211 -3.12 17.65 -9.43
CA ARG A 211 -2.81 17.22 -10.79
C ARG A 211 -3.97 17.46 -11.74
N TYR A 212 -5.21 17.55 -11.25
CA TYR A 212 -6.36 17.90 -12.09
C TYR A 212 -6.35 19.35 -12.58
N VAL A 213 -5.61 20.23 -11.91
CA VAL A 213 -5.34 21.62 -12.35
C VAL A 213 -3.93 21.77 -12.95
N GLY A 214 -3.28 20.64 -13.27
CA GLY A 214 -1.97 20.63 -13.92
C GLY A 214 -0.77 20.81 -12.99
N ASN A 215 -0.95 20.74 -11.67
CA ASN A 215 0.13 20.91 -10.69
C ASN A 215 0.47 19.59 -9.99
N GLU A 216 1.75 19.36 -9.64
CA GLU A 216 2.17 18.12 -8.98
C GLU A 216 3.10 18.36 -7.79
N MET A 217 2.84 17.67 -6.68
CA MET A 217 3.76 17.59 -5.55
C MET A 217 4.58 16.31 -5.64
N LEU A 218 5.84 16.43 -6.05
CA LEU A 218 6.78 15.31 -6.10
C LEU A 218 7.32 14.99 -4.70
N GLN A 219 7.55 13.70 -4.46
CA GLN A 219 8.01 13.17 -3.18
C GLN A 219 7.03 13.44 -2.01
N ALA A 220 5.73 13.52 -2.30
CA ALA A 220 4.68 13.59 -1.27
C ALA A 220 4.64 12.34 -0.35
N THR A 221 5.18 11.22 -0.83
CA THR A 221 5.32 9.96 -0.10
C THR A 221 6.69 9.33 -0.39
N TYR A 222 7.19 8.49 0.51
CA TYR A 222 8.41 7.70 0.30
C TYR A 222 8.32 6.33 0.97
N THR A 223 9.18 5.40 0.56
CA THR A 223 9.26 4.07 1.19
C THR A 223 10.28 4.08 2.33
N ASP A 224 9.81 3.80 3.54
CA ASP A 224 10.62 3.82 4.75
C ASP A 224 11.46 2.54 4.91
N GLY A 225 12.73 2.61 4.51
CA GLY A 225 13.67 1.48 4.58
C GLY A 225 13.54 0.43 3.44
N PRO A 226 14.36 -0.64 3.47
CA PRO A 226 14.27 -1.77 2.55
C PRO A 226 13.03 -2.62 2.84
N GLY A 227 12.22 -2.91 1.82
CA GLY A 227 10.96 -3.66 2.00
C GLY A 227 9.89 -2.91 2.82
N GLY A 228 10.13 -1.63 3.09
CA GLY A 228 9.25 -0.80 3.90
C GLY A 228 7.90 -0.50 3.26
N LYS A 229 7.01 0.08 4.08
CA LYS A 229 5.72 0.59 3.60
C LYS A 229 5.89 1.98 2.98
N LEU A 230 5.00 2.32 2.06
CA LEU A 230 4.87 3.69 1.59
C LEU A 230 4.29 4.55 2.73
N VAL A 231 4.98 5.63 3.07
CA VAL A 231 4.58 6.58 4.12
C VAL A 231 4.45 7.98 3.54
N VAL A 232 3.64 8.82 4.19
CA VAL A 232 3.50 10.23 3.84
C VAL A 232 4.77 10.98 4.22
N ASN A 233 5.22 11.88 3.34
CA ASN A 233 6.37 12.74 3.61
C ASN A 233 5.92 14.03 4.33
N ASP A 234 6.00 13.97 5.65
CA ASP A 234 5.69 15.06 6.58
C ASP A 234 6.89 15.98 6.87
N GLY A 235 8.02 15.81 6.17
CA GLY A 235 9.22 16.63 6.32
C GLY A 235 10.52 15.83 6.35
N ALA A 236 10.46 14.50 6.42
CA ALA A 236 11.63 13.64 6.41
C ALA A 236 12.49 13.76 5.14
N LEU A 237 11.88 14.11 4.00
CA LEU A 237 12.58 14.33 2.74
C LEU A 237 12.11 15.63 2.05
N PRO A 238 12.92 16.26 1.18
CA PRO A 238 12.48 17.41 0.40
C PRO A 238 11.24 17.10 -0.45
N LYS A 239 10.36 18.07 -0.63
CA LYS A 239 9.24 18.00 -1.56
C LYS A 239 9.43 19.03 -2.66
N TYR A 240 8.98 18.72 -3.87
CA TYR A 240 9.15 19.60 -5.03
C TYR A 240 7.78 19.88 -5.64
N TRP A 241 7.37 21.13 -5.61
CA TRP A 241 6.15 21.59 -6.28
C TRP A 241 6.46 21.90 -7.74
N VAL A 242 5.71 21.31 -8.65
CA VAL A 242 5.85 21.50 -10.10
C VAL A 242 4.55 22.06 -10.64
N GLN A 243 4.61 23.25 -11.23
CA GLN A 243 3.48 23.86 -11.94
C GLN A 243 3.45 23.39 -13.40
N GLY A 244 2.26 23.21 -13.97
CA GLY A 244 2.12 22.80 -15.38
C GLY A 244 2.72 21.42 -15.68
N ALA A 245 2.73 20.51 -14.71
CA ALA A 245 3.25 19.15 -14.83
C ALA A 245 2.46 18.28 -15.83
N ASN A 246 1.19 18.62 -16.06
CA ASN A 246 0.31 17.92 -17.00
C ASN A 246 -0.81 18.85 -17.52
N PRO A 247 -1.48 18.50 -18.63
CA PRO A 247 -2.65 19.23 -19.10
C PRO A 247 -3.76 19.27 -18.02
N PRO A 248 -4.39 20.42 -17.75
CA PRO A 248 -5.45 20.53 -16.75
C PRO A 248 -6.77 19.91 -17.26
N ILE A 249 -7.45 19.16 -16.40
CA ILE A 249 -8.84 18.71 -16.64
C ILE A 249 -9.84 19.73 -16.07
N ILE A 250 -9.46 20.37 -14.96
CA ILE A 250 -10.22 21.37 -14.21
C ILE A 250 -9.46 22.70 -14.26
N ASP A 251 -10.18 23.82 -14.42
CA ASP A 251 -9.59 25.15 -14.36
C ASP A 251 -9.30 25.59 -12.91
N GLU A 252 -8.39 26.56 -12.75
CA GLU A 252 -7.95 27.06 -11.43
C GLU A 252 -9.09 27.68 -10.62
N ALA A 253 -10.08 28.31 -11.26
CA ALA A 253 -11.19 28.93 -10.54
C ALA A 253 -12.14 27.87 -9.94
N THR A 254 -12.46 26.83 -10.71
CA THR A 254 -13.24 25.67 -10.25
C THR A 254 -12.49 24.93 -9.14
N TRP A 255 -11.18 24.69 -9.33
CA TRP A 255 -10.33 24.06 -8.32
C TRP A 255 -10.36 24.82 -6.99
N ARG A 256 -10.16 26.14 -7.03
CA ARG A 256 -10.16 26.99 -5.84
C ARG A 256 -11.51 26.95 -5.11
N ARG A 257 -12.63 27.04 -5.83
CA ARG A 257 -13.97 26.91 -5.25
C ARG A 257 -14.15 25.57 -4.53
N VAL A 258 -13.62 24.48 -5.09
CA VAL A 258 -13.65 23.16 -4.44
C VAL A 258 -12.80 23.13 -3.17
N GLN A 259 -11.60 23.72 -3.19
CA GLN A 259 -10.75 23.79 -1.99
C GLN A 259 -11.39 24.62 -0.87
N ASP A 260 -12.01 25.76 -1.22
CA ASP A 260 -12.73 26.61 -0.27
C ASP A 260 -13.94 25.85 0.31
N GLU A 261 -14.68 25.11 -0.51
CA GLU A 261 -15.80 24.29 -0.06
C GLU A 261 -15.36 23.11 0.82
N LEU A 262 -14.25 22.44 0.50
CA LEU A 262 -13.61 21.43 1.35
C LEU A 262 -13.24 22.03 2.71
N ALA A 263 -12.62 23.21 2.74
CA ALA A 263 -12.25 23.91 3.97
C ALA A 263 -13.48 24.28 4.81
N ARG A 264 -14.52 24.85 4.18
CA ARG A 264 -15.79 25.19 4.84
C ARG A 264 -16.47 23.97 5.45
N ARG A 265 -16.55 22.85 4.70
CA ARG A 265 -17.13 21.59 5.18
C ARG A 265 -16.34 21.00 6.35
N ARG A 266 -14.99 21.08 6.31
CA ARG A 266 -14.12 20.64 7.41
C ARG A 266 -14.33 21.47 8.69
N GLN A 267 -14.45 22.79 8.56
CA GLN A 267 -14.68 23.70 9.69
C GLN A 267 -16.07 23.52 10.32
N SER A 268 -17.09 23.26 9.50
CA SER A 268 -18.49 23.19 9.96
C SER A 268 -18.80 21.99 10.88
N GLY A 269 -17.98 20.93 10.85
CA GLY A 269 -18.07 19.76 11.74
C GLY A 269 -19.39 18.98 11.67
N GLY A 270 -19.36 17.74 11.18
CA GLY A 270 -20.55 16.88 11.07
C GLY A 270 -21.53 17.35 9.99
N ARG A 271 -22.32 16.42 9.42
CA ARG A 271 -23.24 16.51 8.24
C ARG A 271 -22.68 17.21 6.97
N ALA A 272 -22.04 18.36 7.08
CA ALA A 272 -21.30 19.06 6.03
C ALA A 272 -20.11 18.25 5.49
N LEU A 273 -19.50 17.34 6.27
CA LEU A 273 -18.41 16.49 5.79
C LEU A 273 -18.88 15.38 4.84
N THR A 274 -20.14 14.96 4.93
CA THR A 274 -20.70 13.82 4.16
C THR A 274 -22.16 13.59 4.50
N PRO A 275 -23.16 13.99 3.68
CA PRO A 275 -24.48 13.38 3.73
C PRO A 275 -24.41 11.95 3.17
N SER A 276 -23.77 11.05 3.91
CA SER A 276 -23.83 9.60 3.72
C SER A 276 -24.57 9.01 4.93
N GLY A 277 -25.19 7.83 4.76
CA GLY A 277 -25.98 7.16 5.83
C GLY A 277 -25.21 6.86 7.13
N GLY A 278 -23.91 7.20 7.19
CA GLY A 278 -23.02 7.09 8.34
C GLY A 278 -22.96 8.31 9.26
N THR A 279 -23.28 9.54 8.82
CA THR A 279 -23.16 10.77 9.65
C THR A 279 -24.54 11.34 10.04
N CYS A 280 -24.60 12.23 11.05
CA CYS A 280 -25.80 12.98 11.44
C CYS A 280 -25.42 14.27 12.19
N ALA A 281 -26.39 15.01 12.72
CA ALA A 281 -26.14 16.26 13.46
C ALA A 281 -25.18 16.11 14.66
N LEU A 282 -25.06 14.91 15.23
CA LEU A 282 -24.19 14.62 16.37
C LEU A 282 -22.72 14.38 15.99
N THR A 283 -22.42 14.18 14.70
CA THR A 283 -21.04 13.92 14.26
C THR A 283 -20.15 15.12 14.61
N HIS A 284 -19.00 14.86 15.25
CA HIS A 284 -18.08 15.84 15.82
C HIS A 284 -18.54 16.64 17.05
N ARG A 285 -19.80 16.51 17.51
CA ARG A 285 -20.32 17.23 18.68
C ARG A 285 -20.34 16.41 19.97
N VAL A 286 -20.23 15.09 19.87
CA VAL A 286 -20.20 14.20 21.05
C VAL A 286 -18.76 13.98 21.50
N VAL A 287 -18.43 14.40 22.72
CA VAL A 287 -17.07 14.37 23.29
C VAL A 287 -17.01 13.59 24.60
N CYS A 288 -15.84 13.00 24.87
CA CYS A 288 -15.58 12.30 26.12
C CYS A 288 -15.11 13.26 27.21
N SER A 289 -15.74 13.22 28.39
CA SER A 289 -15.35 14.05 29.52
C SER A 289 -13.96 13.73 30.07
N GLN A 290 -13.42 12.53 29.81
CA GLN A 290 -12.15 12.07 30.37
C GLN A 290 -10.97 12.34 29.46
N CYS A 291 -11.06 11.96 28.19
CA CYS A 291 -9.95 12.09 27.25
C CYS A 291 -10.11 13.22 26.24
N GLY A 292 -11.21 13.99 26.28
CA GLY A 292 -11.51 15.08 25.34
C GLY A 292 -11.80 14.65 23.90
N ARG A 293 -11.46 13.41 23.52
CA ARG A 293 -11.70 12.86 22.18
C ARG A 293 -13.19 12.70 21.87
N ARG A 294 -13.49 12.67 20.57
CA ARG A 294 -14.85 12.55 20.05
C ARG A 294 -15.36 11.11 20.16
N PHE A 295 -16.69 10.98 20.22
CA PHE A 295 -17.37 9.71 20.00
C PHE A 295 -17.62 9.52 18.51
N HIS A 296 -17.44 8.29 18.03
CA HIS A 296 -17.77 7.90 16.66
C HIS A 296 -19.08 7.12 16.65
N ARG A 297 -19.95 7.47 15.68
CA ARG A 297 -21.12 6.69 15.34
C ARG A 297 -20.68 5.38 14.68
N ARG A 298 -21.21 4.26 15.16
CA ARG A 298 -20.93 2.91 14.69
C ARG A 298 -22.23 2.15 14.50
N THR A 299 -22.15 1.09 13.70
CA THR A 299 -23.27 0.16 13.48
C THR A 299 -22.91 -1.16 14.12
N LYS A 300 -23.82 -1.76 14.88
CA LYS A 300 -23.71 -3.14 15.33
C LYS A 300 -24.86 -3.92 14.69
N THR A 301 -24.51 -5.01 14.01
CA THR A 301 -25.47 -5.90 13.36
C THR A 301 -25.47 -7.23 14.10
N ARG A 302 -26.66 -7.71 14.51
CA ARG A 302 -26.83 -9.01 15.16
C ARG A 302 -28.06 -9.70 14.57
N LYS A 303 -27.87 -10.90 14.00
CA LYS A 303 -28.95 -11.77 13.48
C LYS A 303 -30.05 -11.00 12.71
N HIS A 304 -29.71 -10.08 11.81
CA HIS A 304 -30.64 -9.23 11.01
C HIS A 304 -31.11 -7.90 11.61
N ILE A 305 -30.83 -7.60 12.88
CA ILE A 305 -31.11 -6.26 13.45
C ILE A 305 -29.82 -5.44 13.45
N SER A 306 -29.87 -4.27 12.80
CA SER A 306 -28.78 -3.29 12.82
C SER A 306 -29.19 -2.08 13.65
N TYR A 307 -28.37 -1.69 14.62
CA TYR A 307 -28.58 -0.48 15.40
C TYR A 307 -27.32 0.38 15.47
N LYS A 308 -27.53 1.68 15.66
CA LYS A 308 -26.45 2.67 15.74
C LYS A 308 -26.12 2.96 17.19
N TYR A 309 -24.84 3.09 17.47
CA TYR A 309 -24.32 3.43 18.79
C TYR A 309 -23.10 4.35 18.67
N TRP A 310 -22.80 5.05 19.74
CA TRP A 310 -21.71 6.01 19.84
C TRP A 310 -20.69 5.47 20.84
N TRP A 311 -19.41 5.51 20.47
CA TRP A 311 -18.33 5.09 21.34
C TRP A 311 -17.08 5.95 21.16
N CYS A 312 -16.39 6.24 22.26
CA CYS A 312 -15.20 7.09 22.27
C CYS A 312 -14.10 6.55 21.35
N GLU A 313 -13.47 7.44 20.59
CA GLU A 313 -12.34 7.11 19.73
C GLU A 313 -11.25 6.32 20.47
N THR A 314 -10.81 6.81 21.63
CA THR A 314 -9.77 6.16 22.45
C THR A 314 -10.16 4.74 22.82
N ALA A 315 -11.43 4.50 23.11
CA ALA A 315 -11.95 3.18 23.48
C ALA A 315 -11.92 2.19 22.31
N THR A 316 -12.01 2.70 21.07
CA THR A 316 -12.11 1.87 19.88
C THR A 316 -10.77 1.42 19.29
N ARG A 317 -9.65 2.01 19.73
CA ARG A 317 -8.31 1.73 19.17
C ARG A 317 -7.65 0.44 19.72
N GLY A 318 -8.40 -0.42 20.40
CA GLY A 318 -7.91 -1.73 20.86
C GLY A 318 -7.03 -1.73 22.11
N GLN A 319 -6.81 -0.58 22.76
CA GLN A 319 -5.98 -0.45 23.97
C GLN A 319 -6.78 -0.52 25.29
N GLY A 320 -7.85 -1.32 25.35
CA GLY A 320 -8.54 -1.60 26.62
C GLY A 320 -9.44 -0.50 27.20
N ASN A 321 -9.86 0.51 26.42
CA ASN A 321 -10.76 1.61 26.86
C ASN A 321 -10.30 2.34 28.14
N PRO A 322 -9.14 3.02 28.11
CA PRO A 322 -8.58 3.68 29.30
C PRO A 322 -9.46 4.83 29.83
N CYS A 323 -10.24 5.48 28.95
CA CYS A 323 -11.18 6.53 29.34
C CYS A 323 -12.47 6.01 29.98
N ARG A 324 -12.64 4.68 30.12
CA ARG A 324 -13.85 4.01 30.63
C ARG A 324 -15.13 4.53 30.00
N ALA A 325 -15.05 4.94 28.73
CA ALA A 325 -16.17 5.57 28.04
C ALA A 325 -17.23 4.50 27.68
N PRO A 326 -18.51 4.73 27.99
CA PRO A 326 -19.58 3.79 27.70
C PRO A 326 -19.92 3.76 26.22
N GLN A 327 -20.58 2.68 25.77
CA GLN A 327 -21.28 2.66 24.49
C GLN A 327 -22.69 3.19 24.69
N ILE A 328 -23.07 4.25 23.97
CA ILE A 328 -24.39 4.87 24.08
C ILE A 328 -25.20 4.58 22.82
N ARG A 329 -26.45 4.11 22.96
CA ARG A 329 -27.30 3.89 21.78
C ARG A 329 -27.70 5.22 21.18
N GLU A 330 -27.68 5.32 19.84
CA GLU A 330 -28.08 6.53 19.14
C GLU A 330 -29.51 6.94 19.48
N ALA A 331 -30.45 5.99 19.56
CA ALA A 331 -31.84 6.27 19.91
C ALA A 331 -31.97 6.96 21.28
N GLN A 332 -31.19 6.54 22.28
CA GLN A 332 -31.18 7.15 23.61
C GLN A 332 -30.65 8.58 23.56
N LEU A 333 -29.52 8.77 22.87
CA LEU A 333 -28.89 10.07 22.72
C LEU A 333 -29.79 11.07 21.98
N LYS A 334 -30.42 10.63 20.88
CA LYS A 334 -31.36 11.43 20.11
C LYS A 334 -32.57 11.82 20.94
N SER A 335 -33.20 10.87 21.63
CA SER A 335 -34.36 11.13 22.48
C SER A 335 -34.08 12.17 23.57
N ALA A 336 -32.94 12.04 24.27
CA ALA A 336 -32.56 12.97 25.32
C ALA A 336 -32.28 14.38 24.79
N ILE A 337 -31.61 14.49 23.64
CA ILE A 337 -31.28 15.77 23.01
C ILE A 337 -32.54 16.45 22.44
N THR A 338 -33.40 15.70 21.74
CA THR A 338 -34.68 16.21 21.21
C THR A 338 -35.52 16.81 22.34
N ALA A 339 -35.69 16.08 23.44
CA ALA A 339 -36.42 16.57 24.62
C ALA A 339 -35.78 17.83 25.21
N HIS A 340 -34.46 17.84 25.37
CA HIS A 340 -33.74 18.97 25.97
C HIS A 340 -33.73 20.24 25.09
N LEU A 341 -33.75 20.08 23.77
CA LEU A 341 -33.84 21.17 22.80
C LEU A 341 -35.28 21.64 22.55
N GLY A 342 -36.28 20.99 23.17
CA GLY A 342 -37.70 21.31 23.01
C GLY A 342 -38.21 21.01 21.59
N LEU A 343 -37.68 19.98 20.94
CA LEU A 343 -38.08 19.56 19.60
C LEU A 343 -39.16 18.48 19.69
N GLY A 344 -40.17 18.54 18.82
CA GLY A 344 -41.22 17.50 18.77
C GLY A 344 -40.71 16.16 18.24
N GLU A 345 -39.78 16.20 17.28
CA GLU A 345 -39.13 15.03 16.72
C GLU A 345 -37.66 15.32 16.38
N TRP A 346 -36.90 14.29 15.99
CA TRP A 346 -35.51 14.46 15.61
C TRP A 346 -35.39 15.11 14.22
N ASP A 347 -34.96 16.36 14.20
CA ASP A 347 -34.57 17.07 12.98
C ASP A 347 -33.09 17.45 13.03
N ASP A 348 -32.29 16.91 12.11
CA ASP A 348 -30.83 17.14 12.10
C ASP A 348 -30.48 18.62 11.88
N GLN A 349 -31.27 19.39 11.12
CA GLN A 349 -30.98 20.80 10.85
C GLN A 349 -31.21 21.64 12.09
N GLN A 350 -32.36 21.48 12.74
CA GLN A 350 -32.68 22.18 13.99
C GLN A 350 -31.71 21.82 15.12
N VAL A 351 -31.26 20.56 15.17
CA VAL A 351 -30.21 20.15 16.12
C VAL A 351 -28.90 20.85 15.81
N LEU A 352 -28.46 20.93 14.54
CA LEU A 352 -27.22 21.62 14.17
C LEU A 352 -27.22 23.10 14.55
N GLU A 353 -28.36 23.77 14.39
CA GLU A 353 -28.55 25.20 14.69
C GLU A 353 -28.57 25.49 16.20
N ARG A 354 -28.95 24.52 17.04
CA ARG A 354 -29.18 24.73 18.48
C ARG A 354 -28.15 24.03 19.38
N LEU A 355 -27.51 22.97 18.89
CA LEU A 355 -26.56 22.14 19.64
C LEU A 355 -25.11 22.60 19.41
N GLU A 356 -24.42 22.92 20.50
CA GLU A 356 -22.98 23.19 20.48
C GLU A 356 -22.19 21.91 20.72
N GLN A 357 -22.41 21.25 21.85
CA GLN A 357 -21.65 20.08 22.26
C GLN A 357 -22.48 19.13 23.13
N VAL A 358 -22.13 17.84 23.09
CA VAL A 358 -22.64 16.81 23.98
C VAL A 358 -21.46 16.17 24.70
N THR A 359 -21.42 16.21 26.02
CA THR A 359 -20.34 15.63 26.80
C THR A 359 -20.79 14.35 27.48
N VAL A 360 -20.05 13.26 27.27
CA VAL A 360 -20.33 11.93 27.82
C VAL A 360 -19.33 11.59 28.91
N TYR A 361 -19.85 11.19 30.08
CA TYR A 361 -19.06 10.82 31.26
C TYR A 361 -18.93 9.28 31.37
N PRO A 362 -17.90 8.75 32.06
CA PRO A 362 -17.73 7.32 32.29
C PRO A 362 -18.92 6.64 32.96
N SER A 363 -19.65 7.37 33.80
CA SER A 363 -20.88 6.90 34.46
C SER A 363 -22.05 6.68 33.50
N GLY A 364 -21.94 7.09 32.23
CA GLY A 364 -23.07 7.12 31.30
C GLY A 364 -23.91 8.39 31.38
N LYS A 365 -23.63 9.29 32.35
CA LYS A 365 -24.24 10.62 32.38
C LYS A 365 -23.87 11.39 31.11
N VAL A 366 -24.84 12.14 30.58
CA VAL A 366 -24.64 13.01 29.41
C VAL A 366 -25.09 14.42 29.72
N THR A 367 -24.28 15.40 29.35
CA THR A 367 -24.64 16.83 29.38
C THR A 367 -24.68 17.39 27.96
N VAL A 368 -25.55 18.37 27.75
CA VAL A 368 -25.77 19.05 26.48
C VAL A 368 -25.52 20.53 26.66
N MET A 369 -24.76 21.11 25.75
CA MET A 369 -24.51 22.54 25.66
C MET A 369 -25.23 23.09 24.43
N LYS A 370 -26.11 24.06 24.64
CA LYS A 370 -26.79 24.78 23.56
C LYS A 370 -25.87 25.84 22.98
N ARG A 371 -26.03 26.17 21.70
CA ARG A 371 -25.31 27.30 21.07
C ARG A 371 -25.65 28.60 21.80
N GLY A 372 -24.61 29.37 22.14
CA GLY A 372 -24.75 30.62 22.90
C GLY A 372 -24.99 30.46 24.40
N ALA A 373 -25.12 29.24 24.93
CA ALA A 373 -25.20 29.00 26.37
C ALA A 373 -23.79 28.94 26.99
N HIS A 374 -23.64 29.42 28.22
CA HIS A 374 -22.36 29.39 28.94
C HIS A 374 -22.17 28.13 29.80
N THR A 375 -23.22 27.35 30.01
CA THR A 375 -23.23 26.15 30.87
C THR A 375 -23.85 24.96 30.16
N ALA A 376 -23.35 23.76 30.47
CA ALA A 376 -23.90 22.51 29.96
C ALA A 376 -24.89 21.90 30.97
N GLU A 377 -26.02 21.42 30.48
CA GLU A 377 -27.11 20.90 31.29
C GLU A 377 -27.20 19.36 31.18
N PRO A 378 -27.47 18.62 32.27
CA PRO A 378 -27.59 17.17 32.23
C PRO A 378 -28.87 16.72 31.52
N VAL A 379 -28.76 15.71 30.65
CA VAL A 379 -29.91 15.19 29.85
C VAL A 379 -30.10 13.67 29.96
N MET A 380 -29.13 12.94 30.49
CA MET A 380 -29.26 11.52 30.84
C MET A 380 -28.55 11.23 32.16
N ALA A 381 -29.19 10.47 33.04
CA ALA A 381 -28.58 9.90 34.23
C ALA A 381 -27.94 8.54 33.89
N GLY A 382 -26.81 8.21 34.55
CA GLY A 382 -26.10 6.95 34.33
C GLY A 382 -27.00 5.74 34.56
N LYS A 383 -26.70 4.61 33.90
CA LYS A 383 -27.40 3.35 34.15
C LYS A 383 -27.26 2.97 35.62
N GLU A 384 -28.39 2.73 36.29
CA GLU A 384 -28.45 1.78 37.39
C GLU A 384 -28.18 0.36 36.88
#